data_AF-A0ABD3G2Z3-F1
#
_entry.id   AF-A0ABD3G2Z3-F1
#
_cell.length_a   1.000
_cell.length_b   1.000
_cell.length_c   1.000
_cell.angle_alpha   90.00
_cell.angle_beta   90.00
_cell.angle_gamma   90.00
#
_symmetry.space_group_name_H-M   'P 1'
#
loop_
_entity.id
_entity.type
_entity.pdbx_description
1 polymer ?
#
loop_
_entity_poly.entity_id
_entity_poly.type
_entity_poly.pdbx_seq_one_letter_code
_entity_poly.pdbx_strand_id
1 'polypeptide(L)'
;MMFQVVVAFAAAGGVMGAVDGVRTADRSLGTLVGCPSAEAACLWAGENGEVVESTAMRELFIQLNNVGTSNMETYRRNLQTHMTYIEAVNKYAKELGHEFSYHMGVNERHLTAPLDHKLGPEQFVDQEVLSDRSRRLETEATNFSTSGSTTYWNWCDADNSLGHSACSSVKSQQSCGSCWSFAAADAIETAVVIAENASAAVALSPQQFLTCSTLEMTKTFEYCWASDSGVDGATWMQSEIRWESQNSGCNGGMTHAAFQDAAQNGWGLVTELTMPYDDSSSGSSSASNTSSVCSNNSNNSAASISGWEQIVGTDCSTSSNCTLLLRSALEQQPIAVAITTNGGFSSYAGGFYTCPNNGVLSSKNDLNHAMLLVGYGTDSTVGDYWILKNSYGSSWGDSGFMKLIADAKVNCGLNVFPVIPTGAKAGAQAATSIDSGGDKFFVGLSPTAWIIVAAAATAFTTVTTALGVFVSRRKLKALRNKNAAPYEMQLTPR
;
A
#
# COMPACT_ATOMS: atom_id res chain seq x y z
N MET A 1 -22.77 4.77 67.00
CA MET A 1 -23.89 5.68 66.63
C MET A 1 -23.38 6.55 65.51
N MET A 2 -23.93 6.65 64.31
CA MET A 2 -25.12 6.18 63.59
C MET A 2 -24.66 6.15 62.11
N PHE A 3 -24.81 5.06 61.36
CA PHE A 3 -25.97 4.79 60.48
C PHE A 3 -26.38 5.97 59.59
N GLN A 4 -26.30 5.78 58.27
CA GLN A 4 -27.38 5.93 57.27
C GLN A 4 -26.78 6.26 55.88
N VAL A 5 -27.30 5.86 54.72
CA VAL A 5 -28.31 4.90 54.26
C VAL A 5 -28.16 4.85 52.73
N VAL A 6 -28.34 3.67 52.14
CA VAL A 6 -28.52 3.44 50.70
C VAL A 6 -29.92 3.90 50.28
N VAL A 7 -30.07 4.67 49.19
CA VAL A 7 -31.28 4.61 48.35
C VAL A 7 -30.92 4.85 46.88
N ALA A 8 -31.31 3.90 46.04
CA ALA A 8 -31.24 3.90 44.58
C ALA A 8 -32.36 4.76 43.95
N PHE A 9 -32.14 5.25 42.73
CA PHE A 9 -33.23 5.44 41.77
C PHE A 9 -32.78 4.99 40.37
N ALA A 10 -33.42 3.92 39.92
CA ALA A 10 -33.48 3.56 38.50
C ALA A 10 -34.42 4.55 37.80
N ALA A 11 -34.02 4.99 36.60
CA ALA A 11 -34.93 5.52 35.61
C ALA A 11 -34.54 4.94 34.25
N ALA A 12 -35.44 4.12 33.71
CA ALA A 12 -35.39 3.58 32.36
C ALA A 12 -35.64 4.71 31.34
N GLY A 13 -34.89 4.69 30.23
CA GLY A 13 -35.11 5.55 29.07
C GLY A 13 -34.07 5.19 28.01
N GLY A 14 -34.51 4.53 26.94
CA GLY A 14 -33.63 4.00 25.90
C GLY A 14 -33.21 5.02 24.83
N VAL A 15 -32.38 4.48 23.93
CA VAL A 15 -32.05 4.93 22.56
C VAL A 15 -30.86 5.90 22.43
N MET A 16 -29.85 5.40 21.70
CA MET A 16 -28.70 6.07 21.06
C MET A 16 -27.63 6.68 21.98
N GLY A 17 -26.69 5.83 22.41
CA GLY A 17 -25.35 6.29 22.79
C GLY A 17 -24.48 6.37 21.53
N ALA A 18 -24.28 7.58 21.01
CA ALA A 18 -23.23 7.86 20.03
C ALA A 18 -21.86 7.61 20.67
N VAL A 19 -21.00 6.84 20.00
CA VAL A 19 -19.57 6.74 20.35
C VAL A 19 -18.87 7.98 19.80
N ASP A 20 -19.19 9.16 20.33
CA ASP A 20 -18.51 10.40 19.97
C ASP A 20 -17.21 10.54 20.78
N GLY A 21 -16.06 10.56 20.09
CA GLY A 21 -14.82 11.12 20.62
C GLY A 21 -13.67 10.17 20.97
N VAL A 22 -13.77 8.87 20.71
CA VAL A 22 -12.60 7.97 20.80
C VAL A 22 -11.84 8.00 19.48
N ARG A 23 -10.56 8.41 19.52
CA ARG A 23 -9.66 8.35 18.36
C ARG A 23 -8.62 7.26 18.56
N THR A 24 -8.37 6.45 17.54
CA THR A 24 -7.20 5.57 17.48
C THR A 24 -6.05 6.36 16.88
N ALA A 25 -4.99 6.58 17.66
CA ALA A 25 -3.79 7.24 17.15
C ALA A 25 -3.00 6.34 16.17
N ASP A 26 -3.15 5.01 16.29
CA ASP A 26 -2.21 4.05 15.68
C ASP A 26 -2.84 3.12 14.63
N ARG A 27 -4.10 3.35 14.21
CA ARG A 27 -4.79 2.46 13.25
C ARG A 27 -5.18 3.21 11.99
N SER A 28 -4.86 2.62 10.83
CA SER A 28 -5.23 3.13 9.52
C SER A 28 -6.73 2.94 9.24
N LEU A 29 -7.26 3.74 8.31
CA LEU A 29 -8.65 3.66 7.86
C LEU A 29 -9.05 2.22 7.50
N GLY A 30 -10.19 1.76 8.00
CA GLY A 30 -10.72 0.41 7.75
C GLY A 30 -10.14 -0.67 8.65
N THR A 31 -9.23 -0.36 9.58
CA THR A 31 -8.72 -1.33 10.56
C THR A 31 -9.77 -1.64 11.63
N LEU A 32 -9.98 -2.91 11.95
CA LEU A 32 -10.82 -3.30 13.08
C LEU A 32 -10.18 -2.78 14.38
N VAL A 33 -10.93 -2.07 15.22
CA VAL A 33 -10.50 -1.58 16.55
C VAL A 33 -10.72 -2.66 17.60
N GLY A 34 -11.90 -3.29 17.57
CA GLY A 34 -12.22 -4.42 18.43
C GLY A 34 -13.73 -4.65 18.55
N CYS A 35 -14.09 -5.78 19.15
CA CYS A 35 -15.48 -6.15 19.39
C CYS A 35 -15.75 -6.12 20.91
N PRO A 36 -16.54 -5.15 21.42
CA PRO A 36 -16.73 -4.96 22.86
C PRO A 36 -17.33 -6.19 23.57
N SER A 37 -18.37 -6.79 22.98
CA SER A 37 -18.98 -8.05 23.43
C SER A 37 -19.36 -8.93 22.23
N ALA A 38 -19.84 -10.15 22.49
CA ALA A 38 -20.33 -11.06 21.45
C ALA A 38 -21.53 -10.45 20.69
N GLU A 39 -22.43 -9.75 21.42
CA GLU A 39 -23.66 -9.17 20.88
C GLU A 39 -23.50 -7.73 20.38
N ALA A 40 -22.45 -7.01 20.79
CA ALA A 40 -22.20 -5.64 20.35
C ALA A 40 -21.64 -5.60 18.92
N ALA A 41 -21.94 -4.49 18.22
CA ALA A 41 -21.29 -4.16 16.96
C ALA A 41 -19.79 -3.95 17.18
N CYS A 42 -18.97 -4.46 16.25
CA CYS A 42 -17.56 -4.20 16.29
C CYS A 42 -17.25 -2.77 15.85
N LEU A 43 -16.13 -2.26 16.35
CA LEU A 43 -15.66 -0.90 16.15
C LEU A 43 -14.50 -0.92 15.16
N TRP A 44 -14.44 0.09 14.31
CA TRP A 44 -13.53 0.22 13.18
C TRP A 44 -12.90 1.62 13.17
N ALA A 45 -11.68 1.74 12.65
CA ALA A 45 -11.00 3.01 12.48
C ALA A 45 -11.50 3.68 11.19
N GLY A 46 -12.25 4.77 11.33
CA GLY A 46 -12.69 5.66 10.28
C GLY A 46 -11.63 6.70 9.89
N GLU A 47 -12.05 7.73 9.16
CA GLU A 47 -11.15 8.82 8.75
C GLU A 47 -10.56 9.54 9.97
N ASN A 48 -9.30 9.95 9.87
CA ASN A 48 -8.58 10.67 10.93
C ASN A 48 -8.57 9.93 12.29
N GLY A 49 -8.69 8.61 12.26
CA GLY A 49 -8.68 7.75 13.44
C GLY A 49 -9.99 7.75 14.24
N GLU A 50 -11.08 8.31 13.72
CA GLU A 50 -12.38 8.28 14.40
C GLU A 50 -12.90 6.84 14.54
N VAL A 51 -13.39 6.46 15.72
CA VAL A 51 -13.94 5.12 15.90
C VAL A 51 -15.41 5.06 15.45
N VAL A 52 -15.71 4.17 14.51
CA VAL A 52 -17.04 4.03 13.89
C VAL A 52 -17.54 2.58 13.94
N GLU A 53 -18.86 2.39 13.88
CA GLU A 53 -19.45 1.05 13.75
C GLU A 53 -19.34 0.50 12.32
N SER A 54 -19.48 -0.81 12.16
CA SER A 54 -19.33 -1.52 10.88
C SER A 54 -20.19 -0.95 9.75
N THR A 55 -21.43 -0.52 10.05
CA THR A 55 -22.32 0.08 9.04
C THR A 55 -21.79 1.44 8.56
N ALA A 56 -21.34 2.30 9.47
CA ALA A 56 -20.77 3.60 9.12
C ALA A 56 -19.46 3.44 8.33
N MET A 57 -18.61 2.50 8.74
CA MET A 57 -17.36 2.18 8.04
C MET A 57 -17.61 1.72 6.59
N ARG A 58 -18.61 0.87 6.36
CA ARG A 58 -18.99 0.41 5.02
C ARG A 58 -19.46 1.57 4.14
N GLU A 59 -20.33 2.43 4.66
CA GLU A 59 -20.79 3.61 3.89
C GLU A 59 -19.66 4.60 3.61
N LEU A 60 -18.71 4.76 4.53
CA LEU A 60 -17.53 5.58 4.34
C LEU A 60 -16.67 5.09 3.17
N PHE A 61 -16.39 3.79 3.05
CA PHE A 61 -15.67 3.25 1.89
C PHE A 61 -16.40 3.48 0.56
N ILE A 62 -17.73 3.33 0.54
CA ILE A 62 -18.55 3.59 -0.66
C ILE A 62 -18.42 5.06 -1.09
N GLN A 63 -18.43 5.99 -0.13
CA GLN A 63 -18.31 7.43 -0.39
C GLN A 63 -16.91 7.80 -0.87
N LEU A 64 -15.86 7.34 -0.20
CA LEU A 64 -14.47 7.66 -0.52
C LEU A 64 -14.04 7.17 -1.91
N ASN A 65 -14.63 6.06 -2.37
CA ASN A 65 -14.29 5.46 -3.65
C ASN A 65 -15.22 5.87 -4.80
N ASN A 66 -16.10 6.86 -4.58
CA ASN A 66 -17.01 7.44 -5.58
C ASN A 66 -17.75 6.36 -6.40
N VAL A 67 -18.28 5.34 -5.70
CA VAL A 67 -18.87 4.16 -6.32
C VAL A 67 -20.17 4.54 -7.06
N GLY A 68 -20.25 4.20 -8.34
CA GLY A 68 -21.45 4.42 -9.15
C GLY A 68 -22.68 3.71 -8.59
N THR A 69 -23.85 4.34 -8.71
CA THR A 69 -25.12 3.86 -8.11
C THR A 69 -25.50 2.44 -8.53
N SER A 70 -25.16 2.02 -9.75
CA SER A 70 -25.43 0.68 -10.28
C SER A 70 -24.64 -0.43 -9.57
N ASN A 71 -23.46 -0.12 -9.02
CA ASN A 71 -22.55 -1.10 -8.42
C ASN A 71 -22.59 -1.07 -6.88
N MET A 72 -23.24 -0.06 -6.32
CA MET A 72 -23.23 0.26 -4.90
C MET A 72 -23.66 -0.92 -4.02
N GLU A 73 -24.72 -1.65 -4.40
CA GLU A 73 -25.21 -2.78 -3.62
C GLU A 73 -24.25 -3.97 -3.64
N THR A 74 -23.63 -4.24 -4.79
CA THR A 74 -22.61 -5.28 -4.92
C THR A 74 -21.41 -4.97 -4.01
N TYR A 75 -20.92 -3.74 -4.03
CA TYR A 75 -19.75 -3.35 -3.22
C TYR A 75 -20.06 -3.33 -1.73
N ARG A 76 -21.27 -2.89 -1.34
CA ARG A 76 -21.73 -3.01 0.05
C ARG A 76 -21.73 -4.45 0.52
N ARG A 77 -22.28 -5.36 -0.28
CA ARG A 77 -22.34 -6.78 0.06
C ARG A 77 -20.95 -7.40 0.15
N ASN A 78 -20.04 -7.04 -0.76
CA ASN A 78 -18.66 -7.51 -0.74
C ASN A 78 -17.94 -7.05 0.54
N LEU A 79 -17.97 -5.74 0.83
CA LEU A 79 -17.41 -5.20 2.07
C LEU A 79 -18.01 -5.87 3.31
N GLN A 80 -19.35 -5.99 3.36
CA GLN A 80 -20.02 -6.64 4.49
C GLN A 80 -19.54 -8.07 4.69
N THR A 81 -19.31 -8.82 3.61
CA THR A 81 -18.82 -10.20 3.67
C THR A 81 -17.42 -10.25 4.29
N HIS A 82 -16.50 -9.40 3.84
CA HIS A 82 -15.15 -9.31 4.39
C HIS A 82 -15.14 -8.85 5.85
N MET A 83 -15.91 -7.81 6.17
CA MET A 83 -16.02 -7.29 7.54
C MET A 83 -16.57 -8.35 8.49
N THR A 84 -17.62 -9.08 8.08
CA THR A 84 -18.22 -10.13 8.91
C THR A 84 -17.21 -11.26 9.19
N TYR A 85 -16.40 -11.63 8.20
CA TYR A 85 -15.33 -12.62 8.39
C TYR A 85 -14.29 -12.13 9.41
N ILE A 86 -13.78 -10.91 9.25
CA ILE A 86 -12.79 -10.31 10.16
C ILE A 86 -13.33 -10.20 11.58
N GLU A 87 -14.58 -9.79 11.75
CA GLU A 87 -15.26 -9.70 13.04
C GLU A 87 -15.39 -11.07 13.71
N ALA A 88 -15.78 -12.10 12.94
CA ALA A 88 -15.89 -13.47 13.45
C ALA A 88 -14.54 -14.03 13.89
N VAL A 89 -13.48 -13.81 13.10
CA VAL A 89 -12.09 -14.18 13.45
C VAL A 89 -11.68 -13.54 14.78
N ASN A 90 -11.90 -12.23 14.93
CA ASN A 90 -11.48 -11.51 16.13
C ASN A 90 -12.30 -11.87 17.37
N LYS A 91 -13.62 -12.10 17.23
CA LYS A 91 -14.47 -12.56 18.33
C LYS A 91 -14.01 -13.93 18.84
N TYR A 92 -13.79 -14.88 17.94
CA TYR A 92 -13.38 -16.22 18.31
C TYR A 92 -11.95 -16.27 18.89
N ALA A 93 -11.01 -15.52 18.31
CA ALA A 93 -9.67 -15.39 18.89
C ALA A 93 -9.70 -14.85 20.33
N LYS A 94 -10.55 -13.86 20.60
CA LYS A 94 -10.75 -13.31 21.95
C LYS A 94 -11.33 -14.34 22.91
N GLU A 95 -12.26 -15.19 22.47
CA GLU A 95 -12.82 -16.28 23.29
C GLU A 95 -11.74 -17.30 23.71
N LEU A 96 -10.77 -17.55 22.83
CA LEU A 96 -9.62 -18.42 23.11
C LEU A 96 -8.48 -17.71 23.89
N GLY A 97 -8.60 -16.40 24.13
CA GLY A 97 -7.52 -15.60 24.72
C GLY A 97 -6.29 -15.49 23.81
N HIS A 98 -6.48 -15.60 22.49
CA HIS A 98 -5.44 -15.43 21.49
C HIS A 98 -5.39 -13.97 21.01
N GLU A 99 -4.19 -13.39 21.01
CA GLU A 99 -3.92 -12.07 20.47
C GLU A 99 -3.01 -12.21 19.24
N PHE A 100 -3.48 -11.67 18.11
CA PHE A 100 -2.66 -11.58 16.90
C PHE A 100 -1.58 -10.51 17.07
N SER A 101 -0.38 -10.77 16.53
CA SER A 101 0.72 -9.80 16.45
C SER A 101 0.49 -8.70 15.39
N TYR A 102 -0.58 -8.83 14.60
CA TYR A 102 -0.97 -7.89 13.55
C TYR A 102 -2.46 -7.56 13.62
N HIS A 103 -2.85 -6.49 12.94
CA HIS A 103 -4.23 -6.03 12.85
C HIS A 103 -4.85 -6.43 11.51
N MET A 104 -6.15 -6.69 11.55
CA MET A 104 -6.96 -6.97 10.36
C MET A 104 -7.90 -5.80 10.06
N GLY A 105 -8.19 -5.60 8.79
CA GLY A 105 -8.99 -4.50 8.30
C GLY A 105 -9.53 -4.72 6.89
N VAL A 106 -10.36 -3.78 6.45
CA VAL A 106 -10.82 -3.65 5.08
C VAL A 106 -10.14 -2.46 4.39
N ASN A 107 -10.07 -2.51 3.06
CA ASN A 107 -9.42 -1.52 2.20
C ASN A 107 -10.15 -1.47 0.84
N GLU A 108 -9.71 -0.61 -0.07
CA GLU A 108 -10.36 -0.38 -1.36
C GLU A 108 -10.55 -1.65 -2.19
N ARG A 109 -9.63 -2.62 -2.12
CA ARG A 109 -9.73 -3.86 -2.90
C ARG A 109 -10.90 -4.74 -2.45
N HIS A 110 -11.31 -4.65 -1.19
CA HIS A 110 -12.45 -5.40 -0.65
C HIS A 110 -13.81 -4.90 -1.19
N LEU A 111 -13.86 -3.78 -1.91
CA LEU A 111 -15.05 -3.35 -2.65
C LEU A 111 -15.37 -4.31 -3.80
N THR A 112 -14.35 -4.79 -4.50
CA THR A 112 -14.49 -5.56 -5.75
C THR A 112 -14.04 -7.01 -5.62
N ALA A 113 -13.06 -7.29 -4.77
CA ALA A 113 -12.53 -8.64 -4.57
C ALA A 113 -13.55 -9.53 -3.83
N PRO A 114 -13.81 -10.75 -4.32
CA PRO A 114 -14.61 -11.73 -3.58
C PRO A 114 -13.87 -12.17 -2.31
N LEU A 115 -14.61 -12.73 -1.35
CA LEU A 115 -14.02 -13.44 -0.23
C LEU A 115 -13.36 -14.73 -0.75
N ASP A 116 -12.04 -14.86 -0.59
CA ASP A 116 -11.24 -15.98 -1.12
C ASP A 116 -10.53 -16.80 -0.03
N HIS A 117 -10.90 -16.62 1.25
CA HIS A 117 -10.35 -17.40 2.35
C HIS A 117 -10.67 -18.88 2.21
N LYS A 118 -9.63 -19.71 2.24
CA LYS A 118 -9.75 -21.18 2.21
C LYS A 118 -10.34 -21.76 3.50
N LEU A 119 -10.20 -21.06 4.62
CA LEU A 119 -10.63 -21.49 5.95
C LEU A 119 -11.75 -20.60 6.48
N GLY A 120 -12.71 -21.20 7.16
CA GLY A 120 -13.68 -20.44 7.97
C GLY A 120 -13.00 -19.72 9.15
N PRO A 121 -13.67 -18.74 9.79
CA PRO A 121 -13.08 -17.95 10.88
C PRO A 121 -12.49 -18.78 12.01
N GLU A 122 -13.24 -19.77 12.53
CA GLU A 122 -12.79 -20.63 13.63
C GLU A 122 -11.57 -21.47 13.24
N GLN A 123 -11.63 -22.12 12.07
CA GLN A 123 -10.54 -22.94 11.55
C GLN A 123 -9.26 -22.13 11.32
N PHE A 124 -9.41 -20.88 10.86
CA PHE A 124 -8.28 -19.97 10.68
C PHE A 124 -7.63 -19.64 12.03
N VAL A 125 -8.42 -19.24 13.04
CA VAL A 125 -7.90 -18.95 14.38
C VAL A 125 -7.26 -20.17 15.01
N ASP A 126 -7.88 -21.35 14.93
CA ASP A 126 -7.33 -22.59 15.47
C ASP A 126 -5.94 -22.90 14.86
N GLN A 127 -5.81 -22.71 13.55
CA GLN A 127 -4.52 -22.86 12.86
C GLN A 127 -3.48 -21.87 13.38
N GLU A 128 -3.84 -20.59 13.56
CA GLU A 128 -2.91 -19.56 14.03
C GLU A 128 -2.52 -19.75 15.51
N VAL A 129 -3.44 -20.19 16.36
CA VAL A 129 -3.16 -20.56 17.76
C VAL A 129 -2.16 -21.72 17.84
N LEU A 130 -2.34 -22.76 17.02
CA LEU A 130 -1.41 -23.88 16.96
C LEU A 130 -0.04 -23.46 16.42
N SER A 131 -0.03 -22.58 15.41
CA SER A 131 1.20 -22.03 14.83
C SER A 131 1.97 -21.19 15.83
N ASP A 132 1.30 -20.32 16.58
CA ASP A 132 1.89 -19.48 17.61
C ASP A 132 2.47 -20.28 18.77
N ARG A 133 1.76 -21.32 19.23
CA ARG A 133 2.29 -22.25 20.22
C ARG A 133 3.56 -22.95 19.74
N SER A 134 3.58 -23.38 18.48
CA SER A 134 4.73 -24.06 17.88
C SER A 134 5.95 -23.14 17.83
N ARG A 135 5.78 -21.90 17.34
CA ARG A 135 6.84 -20.87 17.32
C ARG A 135 7.41 -20.58 18.70
N ARG A 136 6.56 -20.45 19.73
CA ARG A 136 7.04 -20.21 21.11
C ARG A 136 7.93 -21.35 21.63
N LEU A 137 7.56 -22.60 21.37
CA LEU A 137 8.37 -23.76 21.75
C LEU A 137 9.71 -23.81 21.00
N GLU A 138 9.73 -23.42 19.72
CA GLU A 138 10.96 -23.31 18.93
C GLU A 138 11.90 -22.21 19.48
N THR A 139 11.36 -21.04 19.84
CA THR A 139 12.12 -19.93 20.45
C THR A 139 12.68 -20.31 21.83
N GLU A 140 11.89 -20.97 22.68
CA GLU A 140 12.35 -21.44 24.01
C GLU A 140 13.47 -22.48 23.88
N ALA A 141 13.42 -23.36 22.88
CA ALA A 141 14.44 -24.38 22.64
C ALA A 141 15.78 -23.80 22.15
N THR A 142 15.77 -22.63 21.51
CA THR A 142 16.95 -22.04 20.85
C THR A 142 17.74 -21.05 21.72
N ASN A 143 17.31 -20.77 22.97
CA ASN A 143 17.98 -19.86 23.91
C ASN A 143 18.41 -18.52 23.25
N PHE A 144 17.58 -17.98 22.36
CA PHE A 144 17.89 -16.74 21.66
C PHE A 144 17.72 -15.55 22.62
N SER A 145 18.83 -15.03 23.13
CA SER A 145 18.85 -13.80 23.93
C SER A 145 18.70 -12.60 23.00
N THR A 146 17.57 -11.91 23.10
CA THR A 146 17.35 -10.58 22.50
C THR A 146 18.23 -9.55 23.22
N SER A 147 19.53 -9.55 22.90
CA SER A 147 20.40 -8.42 23.23
C SER A 147 19.86 -7.21 22.46
N GLY A 148 19.24 -6.28 23.20
CA GLY A 148 18.51 -5.11 22.71
C GLY A 148 19.34 -4.10 21.92
N SER A 149 19.80 -4.49 20.73
CA SER A 149 20.22 -3.59 19.67
C SER A 149 19.06 -3.48 18.69
N THR A 150 18.35 -2.35 18.69
CA THR A 150 17.34 -2.05 17.66
C THR A 150 18.07 -1.80 16.35
N THR A 151 18.26 -2.84 15.54
CA THR A 151 18.68 -2.65 14.16
C THR A 151 17.46 -2.29 13.33
N TYR A 152 17.50 -1.19 12.61
CA TYR A 152 16.46 -0.74 11.68
C TYR A 152 17.15 -0.24 10.42
N TRP A 153 16.64 -0.64 9.27
CA TRP A 153 17.17 -0.22 7.97
C TRP A 153 16.07 -0.30 6.92
N ASN A 154 15.89 0.76 6.14
CA ASN A 154 14.82 0.82 5.13
C ASN A 154 15.15 1.74 3.96
N TRP A 155 15.13 1.17 2.75
CA TRP A 155 15.31 1.92 1.51
C TRP A 155 14.20 2.93 1.23
N CYS A 156 13.02 2.77 1.81
CA CYS A 156 11.89 3.65 1.56
C CYS A 156 11.76 4.84 2.54
N ASP A 157 12.69 5.02 3.47
CA ASP A 157 12.76 6.20 4.35
C ASP A 157 14.19 6.77 4.43
N ALA A 158 14.53 7.53 5.47
CA ALA A 158 15.86 8.14 5.61
C ALA A 158 16.90 7.22 6.29
N ASP A 159 16.48 6.11 6.89
CA ASP A 159 17.35 5.19 7.63
C ASP A 159 17.96 4.15 6.67
N ASN A 160 18.76 4.66 5.74
CA ASN A 160 19.57 3.87 4.82
C ASN A 160 20.85 4.63 4.42
N SER A 161 21.65 4.06 3.53
CA SER A 161 22.95 4.61 3.12
C SER A 161 22.87 5.91 2.31
N LEU A 162 21.72 6.24 1.73
CA LEU A 162 21.48 7.48 0.98
C LEU A 162 21.00 8.63 1.88
N GLY A 163 20.48 8.33 3.07
CA GLY A 163 19.89 9.33 3.96
C GLY A 163 18.56 9.91 3.47
N HIS A 164 17.94 9.28 2.46
CA HIS A 164 16.62 9.62 1.95
C HIS A 164 15.97 8.38 1.29
N SER A 165 14.66 8.48 1.02
CA SER A 165 13.91 7.39 0.39
C SER A 165 14.39 7.16 -1.05
N ALA A 166 14.63 5.90 -1.39
CA ALA A 166 14.88 5.41 -2.74
C ALA A 166 13.61 4.93 -3.45
N CYS A 167 12.48 4.87 -2.74
CA CYS A 167 11.24 4.29 -3.25
C CYS A 167 10.32 5.36 -3.85
N SER A 168 9.60 5.02 -4.93
CA SER A 168 8.43 5.80 -5.33
C SER A 168 7.30 5.64 -4.30
N SER A 169 6.25 6.45 -4.44
CA SER A 169 4.98 6.22 -3.76
C SER A 169 4.45 4.80 -3.98
N VAL A 170 3.65 4.32 -3.02
CA VAL A 170 2.92 3.06 -3.14
C VAL A 170 1.91 3.17 -4.28
N LYS A 171 1.90 2.16 -5.16
CA LYS A 171 1.00 2.07 -6.30
C LYS A 171 -0.13 1.06 -6.02
N SER A 172 -1.17 1.04 -6.84
CA SER A 172 -2.28 0.08 -6.74
C SER A 172 -2.49 -0.67 -8.06
N GLN A 173 -2.38 -2.00 -8.01
CA GLN A 173 -2.66 -2.89 -9.13
C GLN A 173 -4.16 -3.13 -9.34
N GLN A 174 -5.01 -2.55 -8.48
CA GLN A 174 -6.46 -2.64 -8.54
C GLN A 174 -6.93 -4.10 -8.66
N SER A 175 -7.78 -4.45 -9.62
CA SER A 175 -8.36 -5.79 -9.74
C SER A 175 -7.54 -6.78 -10.59
N CYS A 176 -6.41 -6.33 -11.14
CA CYS A 176 -5.60 -7.10 -12.09
C CYS A 176 -4.50 -7.92 -11.38
N GLY A 177 -4.21 -9.13 -11.86
CA GLY A 177 -3.14 -10.01 -11.37
C GLY A 177 -1.75 -9.61 -11.87
N SER A 178 -1.36 -8.36 -11.63
CA SER A 178 -0.18 -7.70 -12.19
C SER A 178 0.92 -7.39 -11.18
N CYS A 179 0.88 -7.94 -9.96
CA CYS A 179 1.89 -7.67 -8.91
C CYS A 179 3.34 -7.85 -9.42
N TRP A 180 3.57 -8.81 -10.31
CA TRP A 180 4.86 -9.06 -10.96
C TRP A 180 5.41 -7.84 -11.72
N SER A 181 4.54 -7.06 -12.37
CA SER A 181 4.93 -5.88 -13.15
C SER A 181 5.21 -4.68 -12.25
N PHE A 182 4.45 -4.52 -11.17
CA PHE A 182 4.69 -3.50 -10.15
C PHE A 182 5.99 -3.75 -9.39
N ALA A 183 6.24 -4.99 -8.97
CA ALA A 183 7.51 -5.36 -8.33
C ALA A 183 8.71 -5.16 -9.27
N ALA A 184 8.55 -5.42 -10.58
CA ALA A 184 9.57 -5.14 -11.57
C ALA A 184 9.84 -3.63 -11.70
N ALA A 185 8.80 -2.82 -11.85
CA ALA A 185 8.93 -1.36 -11.93
C ALA A 185 9.62 -0.80 -10.67
N ASP A 186 9.11 -1.11 -9.48
CA ASP A 186 9.62 -0.58 -8.21
C ASP A 186 11.09 -0.99 -7.95
N ALA A 187 11.48 -2.22 -8.33
CA ALA A 187 12.87 -2.67 -8.21
C ALA A 187 13.82 -1.90 -9.15
N ILE A 188 13.38 -1.56 -10.37
CA ILE A 188 14.20 -0.79 -11.31
C ILE A 188 14.28 0.67 -10.88
N GLU A 189 13.17 1.25 -10.42
CA GLU A 189 13.11 2.62 -9.88
C GLU A 189 14.14 2.82 -8.77
N THR A 190 14.12 1.94 -7.78
CA THR A 190 15.04 1.98 -6.64
C THR A 190 16.48 1.73 -7.07
N ALA A 191 16.72 0.77 -7.98
CA ALA A 191 18.04 0.50 -8.52
C ALA A 191 18.65 1.71 -9.27
N VAL A 192 17.84 2.48 -10.01
CA VAL A 192 18.31 3.73 -10.66
C VAL A 192 18.72 4.76 -9.61
N VAL A 193 17.90 4.94 -8.55
CA VAL A 193 18.23 5.88 -7.47
C VAL A 193 19.57 5.55 -6.84
N ILE A 194 19.80 4.28 -6.54
CA ILE A 194 21.02 3.78 -5.89
C ILE A 194 22.22 3.91 -6.84
N ALA A 195 22.08 3.46 -8.09
CA ALA A 195 23.18 3.43 -9.06
C ALA A 195 23.67 4.85 -9.45
N GLU A 196 22.77 5.83 -9.48
CA GLU A 196 23.08 7.20 -9.91
C GLU A 196 23.10 8.23 -8.78
N ASN A 197 22.87 7.79 -7.54
CA ASN A 197 22.73 8.67 -6.37
C ASN A 197 21.70 9.79 -6.64
N ALA A 198 20.56 9.41 -7.24
CA ALA A 198 19.48 10.34 -7.56
C ALA A 198 18.75 10.77 -6.29
N SER A 199 18.19 11.98 -6.25
CA SER A 199 17.51 12.47 -5.05
C SER A 199 16.13 11.86 -4.80
N ALA A 200 15.53 11.23 -5.82
CA ALA A 200 14.20 10.64 -5.74
C ALA A 200 13.99 9.61 -6.86
N ALA A 201 13.13 8.62 -6.60
CA ALA A 201 12.67 7.68 -7.61
C ALA A 201 11.73 8.33 -8.63
N VAL A 202 11.85 7.90 -9.87
CA VAL A 202 10.94 8.28 -10.96
C VAL A 202 9.97 7.12 -11.17
N ALA A 203 8.68 7.32 -10.87
CA ALA A 203 7.69 6.26 -11.03
C ALA A 203 7.60 5.78 -12.50
N LEU A 204 8.03 4.54 -12.74
CA LEU A 204 7.93 3.82 -14.00
C LEU A 204 6.54 3.22 -14.17
N SER A 205 6.16 2.96 -15.41
CA SER A 205 4.86 2.39 -15.78
C SER A 205 4.84 0.86 -15.66
N PRO A 206 4.08 0.29 -14.70
CA PRO A 206 3.82 -1.15 -14.67
C PRO A 206 2.97 -1.59 -15.87
N GLN A 207 2.24 -0.67 -16.51
CA GLN A 207 1.43 -0.92 -17.70
C GLN A 207 2.29 -1.28 -18.91
N GLN A 208 3.50 -0.70 -19.03
CA GLN A 208 4.43 -1.05 -20.10
C GLN A 208 4.83 -2.52 -20.01
N PHE A 209 5.21 -2.98 -18.81
CA PHE A 209 5.47 -4.41 -18.56
C PHE A 209 4.24 -5.26 -18.84
N LEU A 210 3.06 -4.85 -18.33
CA LEU A 210 1.79 -5.56 -18.54
C LEU A 210 1.46 -5.75 -20.03
N THR A 211 1.80 -4.76 -20.86
CA THR A 211 1.48 -4.73 -22.29
C THR A 211 2.54 -5.41 -23.15
N CYS A 212 3.81 -5.27 -22.79
CA CYS A 212 4.94 -5.63 -23.64
C CYS A 212 5.64 -6.92 -23.24
N SER A 213 5.60 -7.29 -21.95
CA SER A 213 6.32 -8.46 -21.47
C SER A 213 5.48 -9.72 -21.67
N THR A 214 5.95 -10.56 -22.59
CA THR A 214 5.27 -11.79 -23.02
C THR A 214 6.22 -12.98 -23.12
N LEU A 215 7.48 -12.80 -22.71
CA LEU A 215 8.50 -13.84 -22.80
C LEU A 215 8.09 -15.09 -22.04
N GLU A 216 8.08 -16.20 -22.76
CA GLU A 216 8.11 -17.54 -22.20
C GLU A 216 9.58 -17.93 -21.98
N MET A 217 9.94 -18.23 -20.73
CA MET A 217 11.28 -18.69 -20.43
C MET A 217 11.31 -19.76 -19.35
N THR A 218 12.40 -20.50 -19.32
CA THR A 218 12.71 -21.48 -18.29
C THR A 218 14.06 -21.16 -17.69
N LYS A 219 14.12 -20.99 -16.38
CA LYS A 219 15.35 -20.68 -15.65
C LYS A 219 15.51 -21.62 -14.46
N THR A 220 16.69 -22.20 -14.30
CA THR A 220 17.07 -22.92 -13.08
C THR A 220 17.59 -21.92 -12.06
N PHE A 221 17.02 -21.96 -10.85
CA PHE A 221 17.48 -21.24 -9.68
C PHE A 221 18.24 -22.22 -8.78
N GLU A 222 19.32 -21.75 -8.18
CA GLU A 222 20.17 -22.51 -7.28
C GLU A 222 19.91 -22.09 -5.84
N TYR A 223 19.89 -23.05 -4.91
CA TYR A 223 19.61 -22.83 -3.50
C TYR A 223 20.63 -23.61 -2.67
N CYS A 224 21.86 -23.10 -2.61
CA CYS A 224 22.96 -23.70 -1.85
C CYS A 224 22.69 -23.86 -0.34
N TRP A 225 21.64 -23.21 0.19
CA TRP A 225 21.16 -23.35 1.57
C TRP A 225 20.06 -24.40 1.73
N ALA A 226 19.53 -24.95 0.63
CA ALA A 226 18.55 -26.03 0.63
C ALA A 226 19.23 -27.39 0.42
N SER A 227 18.47 -28.45 0.69
CA SER A 227 18.89 -29.84 0.44
C SER A 227 17.83 -30.56 -0.39
N ASP A 228 18.19 -31.67 -1.04
CA ASP A 228 17.23 -32.48 -1.79
C ASP A 228 16.20 -33.19 -0.88
N SER A 229 16.40 -33.16 0.44
CA SER A 229 15.40 -33.56 1.44
C SER A 229 14.41 -32.46 1.82
N GLY A 230 14.49 -31.28 1.20
CA GLY A 230 13.68 -30.12 1.54
C GLY A 230 14.34 -29.20 2.55
N VAL A 231 13.56 -28.22 2.99
CA VAL A 231 13.85 -27.34 4.13
C VAL A 231 12.63 -27.32 5.05
N ASP A 232 12.82 -26.88 6.29
CA ASP A 232 11.70 -26.73 7.22
C ASP A 232 10.63 -25.78 6.64
N GLY A 233 9.37 -26.17 6.74
CA GLY A 233 8.23 -25.50 6.11
C GLY A 233 8.09 -25.71 4.60
N ALA A 234 9.06 -26.31 3.88
CA ALA A 234 8.95 -26.54 2.44
C ALA A 234 9.71 -27.80 1.99
N THR A 235 9.07 -28.96 2.13
CA THR A 235 9.66 -30.27 1.79
C THR A 235 9.92 -30.46 0.30
N TRP A 236 9.33 -29.62 -0.55
CA TRP A 236 9.51 -29.64 -2.00
C TRP A 236 10.73 -28.83 -2.46
N MET A 237 11.34 -28.03 -1.57
CA MET A 237 12.55 -27.27 -1.92
C MET A 237 13.68 -28.23 -2.24
N GLN A 238 14.45 -27.88 -3.26
CA GLN A 238 15.61 -28.65 -3.72
C GLN A 238 16.78 -27.70 -3.89
N SER A 239 17.99 -28.26 -3.98
CA SER A 239 19.21 -27.49 -4.26
C SER A 239 19.16 -26.76 -5.61
N GLU A 240 18.38 -27.27 -6.56
CA GLU A 240 18.09 -26.64 -7.84
C GLU A 240 16.60 -26.76 -8.17
N ILE A 241 15.96 -25.66 -8.60
CA ILE A 241 14.57 -25.69 -9.06
C ILE A 241 14.45 -25.02 -10.41
N ARG A 242 13.80 -25.72 -11.33
CA ARG A 242 13.43 -25.18 -12.64
C ARG A 242 12.11 -24.41 -12.55
N TRP A 243 12.18 -23.12 -12.89
CA TRP A 243 11.05 -22.21 -12.98
C TRP A 243 10.69 -21.95 -14.43
N GLU A 244 9.44 -22.22 -14.77
CA GLU A 244 8.85 -21.89 -16.06
C GLU A 244 8.01 -20.63 -15.85
N SER A 245 8.19 -19.63 -16.71
CA SER A 245 7.54 -18.34 -16.56
C SER A 245 7.01 -17.84 -17.88
N GLN A 246 5.78 -17.32 -17.85
CA GLN A 246 5.16 -16.59 -18.94
C GLN A 246 4.42 -15.38 -18.34
N ASN A 247 4.72 -14.19 -18.84
CA ASN A 247 3.99 -12.99 -18.47
C ASN A 247 2.74 -12.88 -19.35
N SER A 248 1.57 -12.75 -18.72
CA SER A 248 0.26 -12.81 -19.38
C SER A 248 -0.66 -11.69 -18.87
N GLY A 249 -0.12 -10.47 -18.81
CA GLY A 249 -0.86 -9.30 -18.35
C GLY A 249 -1.47 -9.52 -16.96
N CYS A 250 -2.80 -9.41 -16.88
CA CYS A 250 -3.56 -9.60 -15.63
C CYS A 250 -3.73 -11.06 -15.20
N ASN A 251 -3.33 -12.04 -16.02
CA ASN A 251 -3.42 -13.47 -15.67
C ASN A 251 -2.18 -13.96 -14.91
N GLY A 252 -1.32 -13.04 -14.46
CA GLY A 252 -0.08 -13.35 -13.76
C GLY A 252 1.16 -13.28 -14.65
N GLY A 253 2.29 -13.43 -13.97
CA GLY A 253 3.62 -13.29 -14.54
C GLY A 253 4.67 -13.39 -13.44
N MET A 254 5.93 -13.28 -13.82
CA MET A 254 7.09 -13.38 -12.96
C MET A 254 8.05 -12.21 -13.20
N THR A 255 8.52 -11.59 -12.12
CA THR A 255 9.36 -10.38 -12.17
C THR A 255 10.68 -10.57 -12.94
N HIS A 256 11.33 -11.73 -12.80
CA HIS A 256 12.57 -12.02 -13.55
C HIS A 256 12.36 -12.10 -15.06
N ALA A 257 11.21 -12.60 -15.54
CA ALA A 257 10.88 -12.62 -16.96
C ALA A 257 10.65 -11.20 -17.48
N ALA A 258 10.07 -10.32 -16.65
CA ALA A 258 9.92 -8.90 -16.97
C ALA A 258 11.29 -8.19 -17.06
N PHE A 259 12.21 -8.49 -16.14
CA PHE A 259 13.58 -7.99 -16.24
C PHE A 259 14.32 -8.54 -17.46
N GLN A 260 14.16 -9.82 -17.76
CA GLN A 260 14.76 -10.44 -18.93
C GLN A 260 14.27 -9.74 -20.22
N ASP A 261 12.96 -9.54 -20.36
CA ASP A 261 12.39 -8.82 -21.50
C ASP A 261 12.97 -7.41 -21.63
N ALA A 262 12.99 -6.64 -20.54
CA ALA A 262 13.51 -5.27 -20.55
C ALA A 262 15.00 -5.20 -20.90
N ALA A 263 15.82 -6.08 -20.33
CA ALA A 263 17.26 -6.11 -20.57
C ALA A 263 17.60 -6.61 -21.99
N GLN A 264 17.03 -7.75 -22.40
CA GLN A 264 17.35 -8.39 -23.68
C GLN A 264 16.93 -7.56 -24.88
N ASN A 265 15.77 -6.88 -24.77
CA ASN A 265 15.24 -6.05 -25.85
C ASN A 265 15.70 -4.59 -25.73
N GLY A 266 16.50 -4.24 -24.71
CA GLY A 266 17.02 -2.89 -24.51
C GLY A 266 15.93 -1.84 -24.33
N TRP A 267 14.92 -2.13 -23.52
CA TRP A 267 13.77 -1.24 -23.35
C TRP A 267 14.15 0.09 -22.71
N GLY A 268 13.70 1.18 -23.35
CA GLY A 268 13.52 2.47 -22.70
C GLY A 268 12.22 2.45 -21.89
N LEU A 269 12.32 2.21 -20.59
CA LEU A 269 11.17 2.18 -19.68
C LEU A 269 10.62 3.59 -19.51
N VAL A 270 9.30 3.75 -19.60
CA VAL A 270 8.62 5.05 -19.52
C VAL A 270 8.03 5.29 -18.13
N THR A 271 7.72 6.55 -17.83
CA THR A 271 7.07 6.92 -16.56
C THR A 271 5.61 6.50 -16.51
N GLU A 272 5.08 6.35 -15.31
CA GLU A 272 3.63 6.15 -15.04
C GLU A 272 2.78 7.27 -15.68
N LEU A 273 3.29 8.51 -15.73
CA LEU A 273 2.60 9.62 -16.39
C LEU A 273 2.53 9.46 -17.92
N THR A 274 3.56 8.86 -18.52
CA THR A 274 3.62 8.62 -19.97
C THR A 274 2.70 7.46 -20.36
N MET A 275 2.61 6.43 -19.52
CA MET A 275 1.72 5.30 -19.74
C MET A 275 1.03 4.92 -18.42
N PRO A 276 -0.09 5.59 -18.09
CA PRO A 276 -0.84 5.32 -16.85
C PRO A 276 -1.36 3.90 -16.78
N TYR A 277 -1.43 3.37 -15.57
CA TYR A 277 -1.96 2.06 -15.29
C TYR A 277 -3.48 1.96 -15.57
N ASP A 278 -3.89 0.89 -16.24
CA ASP A 278 -5.30 0.59 -16.54
C ASP A 278 -5.58 -0.91 -16.33
N ASP A 279 -6.25 -1.24 -15.23
CA ASP A 279 -6.57 -2.61 -14.84
C ASP A 279 -7.70 -3.25 -15.67
N SER A 280 -8.41 -2.45 -16.50
CA SER A 280 -9.41 -2.96 -17.44
C SER A 280 -8.79 -3.52 -18.73
N SER A 281 -7.55 -3.11 -19.02
CA SER A 281 -6.83 -3.50 -20.22
C SER A 281 -6.00 -4.76 -19.96
N SER A 282 -6.54 -5.92 -20.31
CA SER A 282 -5.82 -7.19 -20.39
C SER A 282 -4.84 -7.20 -21.58
N GLY A 283 -3.89 -6.26 -21.59
CA GLY A 283 -2.93 -6.08 -22.69
C GLY A 283 -3.52 -5.48 -23.98
N SER A 284 -4.72 -4.88 -23.92
CA SER A 284 -5.42 -4.30 -25.08
C SER A 284 -5.83 -2.84 -24.87
N SER A 285 -4.89 -1.96 -24.54
CA SER A 285 -5.09 -0.54 -24.82
C SER A 285 -4.99 -0.33 -26.35
N SER A 286 -6.05 0.25 -26.94
CA SER A 286 -6.18 0.76 -28.32
C SER A 286 -4.92 0.64 -29.19
N ALA A 287 -4.98 -0.26 -30.17
CA ALA A 287 -3.93 -0.74 -31.08
C ALA A 287 -3.30 0.31 -32.03
N SER A 288 -3.34 1.60 -31.73
CA SER A 288 -2.78 2.65 -32.59
C SER A 288 -1.39 3.18 -32.17
N ASN A 289 -0.85 2.80 -31.00
CA ASN A 289 0.50 3.20 -30.55
C ASN A 289 1.30 2.12 -29.78
N THR A 290 0.82 0.88 -29.69
CA THR A 290 1.43 -0.18 -28.85
C THR A 290 2.83 -0.60 -29.30
N SER A 291 3.12 -0.62 -30.61
CA SER A 291 4.45 -1.02 -31.10
C SER A 291 5.56 0.00 -30.82
N SER A 292 5.29 1.30 -30.70
CA SER A 292 6.34 2.27 -30.34
C SER A 292 6.71 2.16 -28.85
N VAL A 293 5.72 1.90 -27.98
CA VAL A 293 5.91 1.81 -26.52
C VAL A 293 6.74 0.61 -26.09
N CYS A 294 6.59 -0.53 -26.76
CA CYS A 294 7.42 -1.72 -26.51
C CYS A 294 8.81 -1.67 -27.19
N SER A 295 9.07 -0.64 -28.01
CA SER A 295 10.29 -0.50 -28.83
C SER A 295 10.97 0.88 -28.64
N ASN A 296 10.75 1.54 -27.49
CA ASN A 296 10.89 2.99 -27.41
C ASN A 296 12.33 3.52 -27.46
N ASN A 297 12.51 4.58 -28.26
CA ASN A 297 13.72 5.38 -28.43
C ASN A 297 14.15 6.12 -27.15
N SER A 298 15.46 6.39 -27.04
CA SER A 298 16.13 7.00 -25.88
C SER A 298 15.54 8.31 -25.33
N ASN A 299 14.84 9.10 -26.16
CA ASN A 299 14.36 10.44 -25.78
C ASN A 299 13.18 10.44 -24.79
N ASN A 300 12.42 9.34 -24.71
CA ASN A 300 11.27 9.22 -23.78
C ASN A 300 11.50 8.19 -22.66
N SER A 301 12.70 7.63 -22.57
CA SER A 301 13.04 6.67 -21.51
C SER A 301 13.26 7.41 -20.19
N ALA A 302 12.66 6.91 -19.12
CA ALA A 302 12.92 7.27 -17.74
C ALA A 302 13.96 6.36 -17.10
N ALA A 303 13.99 5.07 -17.48
CA ALA A 303 15.00 4.13 -17.02
C ALA A 303 15.31 3.05 -18.06
N SER A 304 16.41 2.34 -17.85
CA SER A 304 16.76 1.10 -18.54
C SER A 304 17.59 0.20 -17.63
N ILE A 305 17.66 -1.09 -17.95
CA ILE A 305 18.51 -2.07 -17.28
C ILE A 305 19.29 -2.87 -18.32
N SER A 306 20.44 -3.43 -17.93
CA SER A 306 21.24 -4.29 -18.82
C SER A 306 21.17 -5.77 -18.48
N GLY A 307 20.57 -6.13 -17.34
CA GLY A 307 20.43 -7.52 -16.92
C GLY A 307 19.66 -7.65 -15.61
N TRP A 308 19.73 -8.84 -15.03
CA TRP A 308 19.17 -9.19 -13.73
C TRP A 308 19.90 -10.39 -13.16
N GLU A 309 19.76 -10.61 -11.85
CA GLU A 309 20.36 -11.75 -11.16
C GLU A 309 19.49 -12.30 -10.04
N GLN A 310 19.69 -13.59 -9.73
CA GLN A 310 19.26 -14.20 -8.48
C GLN A 310 20.31 -13.87 -7.42
N ILE A 311 19.91 -13.19 -6.35
CA ILE A 311 20.86 -12.62 -5.38
C ILE A 311 21.04 -13.48 -4.11
N VAL A 312 20.17 -14.47 -3.90
CA VAL A 312 20.28 -15.42 -2.77
C VAL A 312 20.20 -16.85 -3.28
N GLY A 313 21.08 -17.72 -2.77
CA GLY A 313 21.09 -19.15 -3.07
C GLY A 313 22.15 -19.58 -4.09
N THR A 314 22.82 -18.65 -4.76
CA THR A 314 23.91 -18.92 -5.73
C THR A 314 25.28 -19.03 -5.08
N ASP A 315 25.52 -18.33 -3.96
CA ASP A 315 26.74 -18.42 -3.17
C ASP A 315 26.43 -18.51 -1.67
N CYS A 316 26.85 -19.61 -1.03
CA CYS A 316 26.73 -19.86 0.40
C CYS A 316 28.10 -19.98 1.08
N SER A 317 29.16 -19.47 0.46
CA SER A 317 30.52 -19.49 1.01
C SER A 317 30.64 -18.70 2.32
N THR A 318 29.83 -17.66 2.48
CA THR A 318 29.80 -16.79 3.66
C THR A 318 28.81 -17.27 4.73
N SER A 319 27.71 -17.91 4.34
CA SER A 319 26.67 -18.40 5.23
C SER A 319 25.76 -19.39 4.50
N SER A 320 25.27 -20.42 5.21
CA SER A 320 24.18 -21.30 4.74
C SER A 320 22.80 -20.86 5.28
N ASN A 321 22.72 -19.77 6.03
CA ASN A 321 21.48 -19.21 6.55
C ASN A 321 20.89 -18.23 5.51
N CYS A 322 19.76 -18.61 4.91
CA CYS A 322 19.09 -17.82 3.87
C CYS A 322 18.67 -16.42 4.34
N THR A 323 18.21 -16.27 5.59
CA THR A 323 17.84 -14.98 6.19
C THR A 323 19.05 -14.02 6.25
N LEU A 324 20.24 -14.53 6.61
CA LEU A 324 21.46 -13.71 6.63
C LEU A 324 21.91 -13.33 5.22
N LEU A 325 21.85 -14.26 4.26
CA LEU A 325 22.18 -13.98 2.86
C LEU A 325 21.22 -12.93 2.28
N LEU A 326 19.92 -13.07 2.54
CA LEU A 326 18.91 -12.11 2.09
C LEU A 326 19.11 -10.73 2.70
N ARG A 327 19.42 -10.65 4.00
CA ARG A 327 19.72 -9.37 4.68
C ARG A 327 20.94 -8.69 4.05
N SER A 328 22.02 -9.43 3.81
CA SER A 328 23.24 -8.90 3.19
C SER A 328 23.01 -8.41 1.76
N ALA A 329 22.17 -9.10 0.99
CA ALA A 329 21.79 -8.67 -0.35
C ALA A 329 20.93 -7.40 -0.32
N LEU A 330 19.98 -7.33 0.63
CA LEU A 330 19.06 -6.21 0.76
C LEU A 330 19.77 -4.90 1.07
N GLU A 331 20.89 -4.93 1.81
CA GLU A 331 21.69 -3.73 2.09
C GLU A 331 22.37 -3.13 0.85
N GLN A 332 22.42 -3.85 -0.29
CA GLN A 332 22.94 -3.32 -1.56
C GLN A 332 21.86 -2.62 -2.37
N GLN A 333 20.66 -3.20 -2.43
CA GLN A 333 19.48 -2.60 -3.05
C GLN A 333 18.20 -3.39 -2.70
N PRO A 334 17.00 -2.79 -2.86
CA PRO A 334 15.74 -3.51 -2.74
C PRO A 334 15.65 -4.74 -3.65
N ILE A 335 14.95 -5.77 -3.16
CA ILE A 335 14.88 -7.10 -3.79
C ILE A 335 13.43 -7.39 -4.18
N ALA A 336 13.20 -7.71 -5.46
CA ALA A 336 11.92 -8.24 -5.87
C ALA A 336 11.79 -9.68 -5.38
N VAL A 337 10.72 -9.97 -4.63
CA VAL A 337 10.49 -11.23 -3.93
C VAL A 337 9.10 -11.78 -4.26
N ALA A 338 8.91 -13.07 -4.04
CA ALA A 338 7.60 -13.71 -4.11
C ALA A 338 7.21 -14.28 -2.74
N ILE A 339 5.93 -14.18 -2.39
CA ILE A 339 5.36 -14.74 -1.16
C ILE A 339 4.05 -15.47 -1.45
N THR A 340 3.57 -16.21 -0.45
CA THR A 340 2.20 -16.72 -0.42
C THR A 340 1.25 -15.70 0.24
N THR A 341 0.04 -15.56 -0.31
CA THR A 341 -1.01 -14.65 0.23
C THR A 341 -2.17 -15.39 0.89
N ASN A 342 -1.98 -16.65 1.29
CA ASN A 342 -2.98 -17.39 2.05
C ASN A 342 -3.23 -16.75 3.43
N GLY A 343 -4.33 -17.13 4.09
CA GLY A 343 -4.62 -16.71 5.47
C GLY A 343 -5.10 -15.26 5.56
N GLY A 344 -4.49 -14.47 6.44
CA GLY A 344 -4.92 -13.10 6.75
C GLY A 344 -4.30 -11.99 5.88
N PHE A 345 -3.60 -12.33 4.79
CA PHE A 345 -2.82 -11.37 3.99
C PHE A 345 -3.69 -10.26 3.37
N SER A 346 -4.82 -10.61 2.75
CA SER A 346 -5.72 -9.66 2.09
C SER A 346 -6.27 -8.61 3.07
N SER A 347 -6.53 -9.03 4.30
CA SER A 347 -7.04 -8.20 5.38
C SER A 347 -5.97 -7.59 6.28
N TYR A 348 -4.67 -7.77 6.00
CA TYR A 348 -3.61 -7.17 6.82
C TYR A 348 -3.73 -5.63 6.83
N ALA A 349 -3.70 -5.04 8.03
CA ALA A 349 -3.91 -3.60 8.25
C ALA A 349 -2.84 -2.95 9.16
N GLY A 350 -1.75 -3.68 9.46
CA GLY A 350 -0.63 -3.17 10.28
C GLY A 350 -0.19 -4.15 11.36
N GLY A 351 0.85 -3.80 12.11
CA GLY A 351 1.50 -4.70 13.09
C GLY A 351 2.41 -5.73 12.42
N PHE A 352 2.81 -6.78 13.15
CA PHE A 352 3.80 -7.75 12.72
C PHE A 352 3.13 -9.03 12.18
N TYR A 353 3.07 -9.15 10.86
CA TYR A 353 2.44 -10.29 10.18
C TYR A 353 3.24 -11.57 10.41
N THR A 354 2.53 -12.67 10.70
CA THR A 354 3.10 -14.02 10.80
C THR A 354 2.69 -14.85 9.60
N CYS A 355 3.58 -15.70 9.12
CA CYS A 355 3.23 -16.65 8.07
C CYS A 355 2.11 -17.59 8.53
N PRO A 356 1.04 -17.73 7.71
CA PRO A 356 -0.05 -18.64 8.02
C PRO A 356 0.44 -20.08 8.04
N ASN A 357 -0.30 -20.96 8.69
CA ASN A 357 -0.02 -22.41 8.72
C ASN A 357 1.42 -22.71 9.17
N ASN A 358 1.90 -21.98 10.19
CA ASN A 358 3.26 -22.06 10.73
C ASN A 358 4.38 -21.95 9.66
N GLY A 359 4.14 -21.20 8.58
CA GLY A 359 5.09 -21.04 7.48
C GLY A 359 5.23 -22.25 6.56
N VAL A 360 4.32 -23.24 6.65
CA VAL A 360 4.35 -24.43 5.81
C VAL A 360 3.76 -24.13 4.42
N LEU A 361 4.58 -24.29 3.39
CA LEU A 361 4.22 -24.26 1.97
C LEU A 361 4.18 -25.70 1.43
N SER A 362 3.02 -26.12 0.94
CA SER A 362 2.82 -27.49 0.45
C SER A 362 3.42 -27.70 -0.94
N SER A 363 3.52 -26.64 -1.73
CA SER A 363 4.03 -26.68 -3.10
C SER A 363 4.74 -25.39 -3.48
N LYS A 364 5.66 -25.48 -4.45
CA LYS A 364 6.26 -24.31 -5.11
C LYS A 364 5.22 -23.38 -5.73
N ASN A 365 4.06 -23.93 -6.09
CA ASN A 365 2.94 -23.20 -6.69
C ASN A 365 2.11 -22.42 -5.66
N ASP A 366 2.41 -22.53 -4.35
CA ASP A 366 1.76 -21.73 -3.31
C ASP A 366 2.28 -20.28 -3.28
N LEU A 367 3.40 -20.01 -3.97
CA LEU A 367 3.91 -18.66 -4.23
C LEU A 367 3.07 -18.01 -5.33
N ASN A 368 2.40 -16.91 -4.99
CA ASN A 368 1.37 -16.35 -5.85
C ASN A 368 1.32 -14.81 -5.87
N HIS A 369 2.23 -14.13 -5.17
CA HIS A 369 2.27 -12.67 -5.13
C HIS A 369 3.69 -12.14 -5.08
N ALA A 370 3.96 -11.13 -5.91
CA ALA A 370 5.25 -10.45 -5.96
C ALA A 370 5.19 -9.13 -5.18
N MET A 371 6.27 -8.83 -4.45
CA MET A 371 6.43 -7.61 -3.66
C MET A 371 7.88 -7.12 -3.75
N LEU A 372 8.16 -5.94 -3.20
CA LEU A 372 9.52 -5.45 -3.05
C LEU A 372 9.93 -5.51 -1.58
N LEU A 373 11.00 -6.26 -1.28
CA LEU A 373 11.65 -6.24 0.02
C LEU A 373 12.54 -4.99 0.09
N VAL A 374 12.29 -4.13 1.08
CA VAL A 374 12.89 -2.78 1.14
C VAL A 374 13.62 -2.51 2.45
N GLY A 375 13.39 -3.30 3.49
CA GLY A 375 14.03 -3.06 4.78
C GLY A 375 13.84 -4.20 5.76
N TYR A 376 14.35 -3.99 6.95
CA TYR A 376 14.23 -4.88 8.09
C TYR A 376 14.28 -4.09 9.40
N GLY A 377 13.84 -4.72 10.48
CA GLY A 377 14.03 -4.19 11.82
C GLY A 377 14.05 -5.28 12.88
N THR A 378 14.29 -4.89 14.12
CA THR A 378 14.20 -5.76 15.29
C THR A 378 13.25 -5.13 16.31
N ASP A 379 12.19 -5.86 16.66
CA ASP A 379 11.26 -5.49 17.73
C ASP A 379 11.55 -6.30 19.00
N SER A 380 11.36 -5.68 20.16
CA SER A 380 11.65 -6.29 21.46
C SER A 380 10.74 -7.49 21.80
N THR A 381 9.56 -7.57 21.19
CA THR A 381 8.54 -8.59 21.47
C THR A 381 8.56 -9.69 20.43
N VAL A 382 8.59 -9.32 19.14
CA VAL A 382 8.49 -10.29 18.04
C VAL A 382 9.83 -10.69 17.41
N GLY A 383 10.92 -10.01 17.77
CA GLY A 383 12.24 -10.24 17.19
C GLY A 383 12.42 -9.56 15.84
N ASP A 384 13.23 -10.17 14.98
CA ASP A 384 13.55 -9.62 13.66
C ASP A 384 12.33 -9.67 12.73
N TYR A 385 12.19 -8.67 11.88
CA TYR A 385 11.13 -8.58 10.87
C TYR A 385 11.64 -7.91 9.59
N TRP A 386 10.98 -8.22 8.48
CA TRP A 386 11.18 -7.62 7.17
C TRP A 386 10.15 -6.54 6.90
N ILE A 387 10.52 -5.57 6.06
CA ILE A 387 9.63 -4.52 5.57
C ILE A 387 9.47 -4.72 4.07
N LEU A 388 8.23 -4.95 3.64
CA LEU A 388 7.90 -5.16 2.24
C LEU A 388 6.95 -4.08 1.73
N LYS A 389 7.23 -3.54 0.55
CA LYS A 389 6.34 -2.63 -0.19
C LYS A 389 5.38 -3.45 -1.06
N ASN A 390 4.09 -3.19 -0.94
CA ASN A 390 3.04 -3.83 -1.73
C ASN A 390 2.54 -2.95 -2.88
N SER A 391 1.77 -3.54 -3.78
CA SER A 391 1.06 -2.89 -4.89
C SER A 391 -0.46 -2.92 -4.70
N TYR A 392 -0.95 -2.93 -3.46
CA TYR A 392 -2.39 -2.96 -3.12
C TYR A 392 -2.94 -1.58 -2.72
N GLY A 393 -2.21 -0.51 -3.03
CA GLY A 393 -2.54 0.85 -2.60
C GLY A 393 -2.14 1.14 -1.16
N SER A 394 -2.11 2.42 -0.80
CA SER A 394 -1.72 2.87 0.54
C SER A 394 -2.78 2.59 1.61
N SER A 395 -4.00 2.24 1.22
CA SER A 395 -5.07 1.84 2.15
C SER A 395 -4.91 0.41 2.68
N TRP A 396 -4.03 -0.40 2.10
CA TRP A 396 -3.70 -1.74 2.57
C TRP A 396 -2.50 -1.73 3.52
N GLY A 397 -2.54 -2.54 4.59
CA GLY A 397 -1.42 -2.69 5.52
C GLY A 397 -1.02 -1.41 6.25
N ASP A 398 0.29 -1.30 6.51
CA ASP A 398 0.91 -0.12 7.11
C ASP A 398 1.25 0.90 6.01
N SER A 399 0.24 1.65 5.56
CA SER A 399 0.38 2.63 4.46
C SER A 399 0.91 2.05 3.14
N GLY A 400 0.51 0.81 2.81
CA GLY A 400 0.98 0.07 1.65
C GLY A 400 2.17 -0.85 1.91
N PHE A 401 2.69 -0.86 3.14
CA PHE A 401 3.79 -1.72 3.56
C PHE A 401 3.33 -2.85 4.47
N MET A 402 4.16 -3.88 4.60
CA MET A 402 3.99 -4.98 5.53
C MET A 402 5.25 -5.16 6.37
N LYS A 403 5.07 -5.34 7.68
CA LYS A 403 6.09 -5.87 8.58
C LYS A 403 5.87 -7.37 8.72
N LEU A 404 6.75 -8.19 8.14
CA LEU A 404 6.68 -9.66 8.18
C LEU A 404 7.70 -10.16 9.20
N ILE A 405 7.27 -10.88 10.23
CA ILE A 405 8.19 -11.48 11.21
C ILE A 405 9.14 -12.42 10.48
N ALA A 406 10.43 -12.26 10.72
CA ALA A 406 11.46 -13.11 10.16
C ALA A 406 11.43 -14.47 10.86
N ASP A 407 11.41 -15.54 10.08
CA ASP A 407 11.54 -16.91 10.59
C ASP A 407 12.69 -17.63 9.87
N ALA A 408 13.13 -18.75 10.46
CA ALA A 408 14.25 -19.55 9.94
C ALA A 408 13.84 -20.57 8.86
N LYS A 409 12.58 -20.56 8.42
CA LYS A 409 12.07 -21.43 7.35
C LYS A 409 12.32 -20.72 6.02
N VAL A 410 11.38 -20.81 5.09
CA VAL A 410 11.38 -20.01 3.84
C VAL A 410 10.65 -18.67 4.00
N ASN A 411 10.16 -18.35 5.20
CA ASN A 411 9.46 -17.12 5.57
C ASN A 411 8.41 -16.68 4.55
N CYS A 412 7.32 -17.45 4.47
CA CYS A 412 6.22 -17.26 3.51
C CYS A 412 6.62 -17.41 2.03
N GLY A 413 7.83 -17.87 1.75
CA GLY A 413 8.38 -17.96 0.40
C GLY A 413 9.35 -16.84 0.04
N LEU A 414 9.54 -15.85 0.92
CA LEU A 414 10.40 -14.69 0.72
C LEU A 414 11.80 -15.08 0.21
N ASN A 415 12.36 -16.16 0.77
CA ASN A 415 13.70 -16.65 0.45
C ASN A 415 13.79 -17.41 -0.89
N VAL A 416 12.66 -17.78 -1.51
CA VAL A 416 12.63 -18.69 -2.67
C VAL A 416 12.86 -17.96 -3.99
N PHE A 417 12.36 -16.74 -4.14
CA PHE A 417 12.44 -16.01 -5.41
C PHE A 417 13.03 -14.58 -5.32
N PRO A 418 14.18 -14.36 -4.66
CA PRO A 418 14.81 -13.05 -4.57
C PRO A 418 15.62 -12.73 -5.83
N VAL A 419 15.15 -11.74 -6.60
CA VAL A 419 15.81 -11.28 -7.83
C VAL A 419 15.96 -9.77 -7.85
N ILE A 420 17.03 -9.30 -8.50
CA ILE A 420 17.30 -7.86 -8.67
C ILE A 420 17.64 -7.50 -10.13
N PRO A 421 17.27 -6.30 -10.59
CA PRO A 421 17.78 -5.77 -11.85
C PRO A 421 19.24 -5.32 -11.70
N THR A 422 20.01 -5.39 -12.78
CA THR A 422 21.41 -4.95 -12.83
C THR A 422 21.66 -3.96 -13.97
N GLY A 423 22.67 -3.10 -13.77
CA GLY A 423 23.02 -2.04 -14.73
C GLY A 423 21.89 -1.05 -14.99
N ALA A 424 21.10 -0.75 -13.95
CA ALA A 424 20.05 0.25 -13.99
C ALA A 424 20.64 1.64 -14.30
N LYS A 425 20.00 2.38 -15.20
CA LYS A 425 20.39 3.73 -15.61
C LYS A 425 19.19 4.62 -15.82
N ALA A 426 19.31 5.89 -15.43
CA ALA A 426 18.34 6.91 -15.72
C ALA A 426 18.32 7.24 -17.22
N GLY A 427 17.12 7.46 -17.75
CA GLY A 427 16.90 7.96 -19.11
C GLY A 427 16.64 9.47 -19.13
N ALA A 428 16.42 10.02 -20.33
CA ALA A 428 16.19 11.46 -20.54
C ALA A 428 14.99 12.04 -19.74
N GLN A 429 13.97 11.22 -19.46
CA GLN A 429 12.80 11.63 -18.68
C GLN A 429 12.98 11.47 -17.16
N ALA A 430 14.11 10.95 -16.68
CA ALA A 430 14.35 10.88 -15.24
C ALA A 430 14.47 12.28 -14.59
N ALA A 431 14.84 13.30 -15.38
CA ALA A 431 15.00 14.68 -14.93
C ALA A 431 13.69 15.47 -14.84
N THR A 432 12.57 14.95 -15.38
CA THR A 432 11.26 15.60 -15.25
C THR A 432 10.65 15.24 -13.90
N SER A 433 11.15 15.86 -12.83
CA SER A 433 10.50 15.80 -11.52
C SER A 433 9.16 16.53 -11.57
N ILE A 434 8.08 15.79 -11.69
CA ILE A 434 6.74 16.28 -11.37
C ILE A 434 6.38 15.66 -10.02
N ASP A 435 6.21 16.53 -9.02
CA ASP A 435 5.79 16.22 -7.65
C ASP A 435 4.57 15.28 -7.67
N SER A 436 4.83 13.98 -7.55
CA SER A 436 3.83 12.92 -7.56
C SER A 436 3.16 12.81 -6.20
N GLY A 437 2.31 13.79 -5.88
CA GLY A 437 1.06 13.54 -5.18
C GLY A 437 1.12 12.94 -3.77
N GLY A 438 2.10 13.34 -2.95
CA GLY A 438 1.98 13.25 -1.48
C GLY A 438 1.16 14.43 -0.94
N ASP A 439 0.18 14.16 -0.07
CA ASP A 439 -0.64 15.15 0.66
C ASP A 439 -1.14 16.38 -0.14
N LYS A 440 -1.73 16.19 -1.33
CA LYS A 440 -2.50 17.21 -2.10
C LYS A 440 -2.08 18.67 -1.84
N PHE A 441 -0.79 18.99 -2.03
CA PHE A 441 -0.32 20.37 -2.02
C PHE A 441 -0.44 20.92 -3.44
N PHE A 442 -1.56 21.55 -3.77
CA PHE A 442 -1.67 22.27 -5.03
C PHE A 442 -0.87 23.58 -4.90
N VAL A 443 0.20 23.77 -5.68
CA VAL A 443 1.01 25.01 -5.69
C VAL A 443 1.57 25.36 -4.29
N GLY A 444 2.02 24.35 -3.53
CA GLY A 444 2.66 24.56 -2.23
C GLY A 444 1.71 24.98 -1.09
N LEU A 445 0.40 24.85 -1.27
CA LEU A 445 -0.62 25.13 -0.26
C LEU A 445 -1.49 23.90 0.00
N SER A 446 -1.81 23.64 1.28
CA SER A 446 -2.72 22.57 1.67
C SER A 446 -4.15 22.85 1.19
N PRO A 447 -5.05 21.83 1.12
CA PRO A 447 -6.46 22.05 0.79
C PRO A 447 -7.15 23.06 1.73
N THR A 448 -6.80 23.05 3.01
CA THR A 448 -7.27 24.04 4.00
C THR A 448 -6.77 25.45 3.69
N ALA A 449 -5.51 25.60 3.26
CA ALA A 449 -4.98 26.88 2.83
C ALA A 449 -5.69 27.40 1.57
N TRP A 450 -6.05 26.52 0.63
CA TRP A 450 -6.84 26.89 -0.55
C TRP A 450 -8.26 27.33 -0.22
N ILE A 451 -8.92 26.71 0.77
CA ILE A 451 -10.22 27.17 1.27
C ILE A 451 -10.10 28.60 1.83
N ILE A 452 -9.03 28.89 2.57
CA ILE A 452 -8.77 30.22 3.12
C ILE A 452 -8.50 31.23 1.99
N VAL A 453 -7.68 30.88 0.99
CA VAL A 453 -7.41 31.73 -0.17
C VAL A 453 -8.68 32.02 -0.96
N ALA A 454 -9.52 31.01 -1.20
CA ALA A 454 -10.79 31.16 -1.88
C ALA A 454 -11.73 32.09 -1.10
N ALA A 455 -11.88 31.88 0.22
CA ALA A 455 -12.68 32.73 1.08
C ALA A 455 -12.19 34.19 1.09
N ALA A 456 -10.88 34.41 1.15
CA ALA A 456 -10.27 35.74 1.09
C ALA A 456 -10.50 36.43 -0.27
N ALA A 457 -10.33 35.70 -1.38
CA ALA A 457 -10.58 36.21 -2.73
C ALA A 457 -12.06 36.57 -2.92
N THR A 458 -12.98 35.73 -2.44
CA THR A 458 -14.43 36.03 -2.47
C THR A 458 -14.75 37.27 -1.64
N ALA A 459 -14.23 37.38 -0.41
CA ALA A 459 -14.45 38.54 0.44
C ALA A 459 -13.92 39.84 -0.21
N PHE A 460 -12.69 39.81 -0.74
CA PHE A 460 -12.09 40.96 -1.43
C PHE A 460 -12.91 41.39 -2.65
N THR A 461 -13.33 40.44 -3.48
CA THR A 461 -14.16 40.71 -4.67
C THR A 461 -15.51 41.32 -4.27
N THR A 462 -16.11 40.82 -3.20
CA THR A 462 -17.40 41.33 -2.70
C THR A 462 -17.27 42.77 -2.19
N VAL A 463 -16.23 43.06 -1.40
CA VAL A 463 -15.95 44.39 -0.85
C VAL A 463 -15.64 45.41 -1.94
N THR A 464 -14.76 45.06 -2.89
CA THR A 464 -14.40 45.94 -4.01
C THR A 464 -15.59 46.23 -4.92
N THR A 465 -16.45 45.23 -5.17
CA THR A 465 -17.70 45.42 -5.92
C THR A 465 -18.65 46.37 -5.18
N ALA A 466 -18.85 46.18 -3.87
CA ALA A 466 -19.70 47.05 -3.07
C ALA A 466 -19.19 48.51 -3.03
N LEU A 467 -17.88 48.71 -2.88
CA LEU A 467 -17.23 50.02 -2.98
C LEU A 467 -17.43 50.65 -4.36
N GLY A 468 -17.23 49.89 -5.44
CA GLY A 468 -17.46 50.35 -6.81
C GLY A 468 -18.90 50.81 -7.03
N VAL A 469 -19.88 50.04 -6.56
CA VAL A 469 -21.30 50.40 -6.60
C VAL A 469 -21.58 51.67 -5.79
N PHE A 470 -21.01 51.79 -4.59
CA PHE A 470 -21.18 52.98 -3.74
C PHE A 470 -20.63 54.25 -4.39
N VAL A 471 -19.41 54.18 -4.94
CA VAL A 471 -18.78 55.30 -5.65
C VAL A 471 -19.58 55.67 -6.90
N SER A 472 -20.04 54.69 -7.67
CA SER A 472 -20.89 54.90 -8.84
C SER A 472 -22.20 55.61 -8.47
N ARG A 473 -22.89 55.15 -7.41
CA ARG A 473 -24.11 55.79 -6.90
C ARG A 473 -23.88 57.22 -6.44
N ARG A 474 -22.75 57.51 -5.77
CA ARG A 474 -22.38 58.88 -5.38
C ARG A 474 -22.13 59.78 -6.58
N LYS A 475 -21.40 59.29 -7.60
CA LYS A 475 -21.18 60.05 -8.85
C LYS A 475 -22.49 60.32 -9.59
N LEU A 476 -23.38 59.32 -9.71
CA LEU A 476 -24.71 59.48 -10.31
C LEU A 476 -25.56 60.52 -9.57
N LYS A 477 -25.55 60.52 -8.23
CA LYS A 477 -26.25 61.53 -7.42
C LYS A 477 -25.67 62.93 -7.63
N ALA A 478 -24.35 63.07 -7.69
CA ALA A 478 -23.68 64.34 -7.96
C ALA A 478 -24.00 64.87 -9.37
N LEU A 479 -24.02 64.00 -10.39
CA LEU A 479 -24.42 64.37 -11.76
C LEU A 479 -25.89 64.76 -11.85
N ARG A 480 -26.79 64.01 -11.18
CA ARG A 480 -28.21 64.39 -11.07
C ARG A 480 -28.39 65.76 -10.43
N ASN A 481 -27.65 66.06 -9.37
CA ASN A 481 -27.72 67.36 -8.71
C ASN A 481 -27.16 68.50 -9.57
N LYS A 482 -26.11 68.25 -10.39
CA LYS A 482 -25.60 69.23 -11.35
C LYS A 482 -26.57 69.49 -12.51
N ASN A 483 -27.26 68.46 -12.99
CA ASN A 483 -28.26 68.60 -14.06
C ASN A 483 -29.62 69.14 -13.58
N ALA A 484 -29.83 69.24 -12.25
CA ALA A 484 -31.04 69.78 -11.64
C ALA A 484 -30.92 71.27 -11.23
N ALA A 485 -29.81 71.94 -11.54
CA ALA A 485 -29.69 73.38 -11.37
C ALA A 485 -30.48 74.11 -12.48
N PRO A 486 -31.51 74.90 -12.15
CA PRO A 486 -32.39 75.51 -13.13
C PRO A 486 -31.70 76.63 -13.91
N TYR A 487 -32.02 76.71 -15.21
CA TYR A 487 -31.77 77.87 -16.06
C TYR A 487 -32.67 79.02 -15.57
N GLU A 488 -32.27 79.72 -14.50
CA GLU A 488 -32.81 81.05 -14.20
C GLU A 488 -32.18 82.05 -15.17
N MET A 489 -32.80 82.20 -16.34
CA MET A 489 -32.52 83.34 -17.21
C MET A 489 -33.41 84.51 -16.76
N GLN A 490 -32.81 85.37 -15.94
CA GLN A 490 -33.24 86.76 -15.76
C GLN A 490 -33.28 87.46 -17.12
N LEU A 491 -34.32 88.26 -17.39
CA LEU A 491 -34.24 89.52 -18.16
C LEU A 491 -35.50 90.39 -17.93
N THR A 492 -35.37 91.26 -16.92
CA THR A 492 -35.77 92.67 -16.75
C THR A 492 -37.10 93.25 -17.31
N PRO A 493 -37.77 94.13 -16.53
CA PRO A 493 -38.99 94.83 -16.94
C PRO A 493 -38.73 96.17 -17.66
N ARG A 494 -39.54 96.46 -18.68
CA ARG A 494 -40.02 97.81 -19.04
C ARG A 494 -41.42 97.74 -19.61
#